data_AF-A0A3M2CBJ4-F1
#
_entry.id   AF-A0A3M2CBJ4-F1
#
_cell.length_a   1.000
_cell.length_b   1.000
_cell.length_c   1.000
_cell.angle_alpha   90.00
_cell.angle_beta   90.00
_cell.angle_gamma   90.00
#
_symmetry.space_group_name_H-M   'P 1'
#
loop_
_entity.id
_entity.type
_entity.pdbx_description
1 polymer ?
#
loop_
_entity_poly.entity_id
_entity_poly.type
_entity_poly.pdbx_seq_one_letter_code
_entity_poly.pdbx_strand_id
1 'polypeptide(L)' 'MAQKTDPSRDVTAILREHVLVENALAKAARQAIAEHKAEGLPLAMWRDGKVVWMSAEEVEAELEASSSAAFSRP' A
#
# COMPACT_ATOMS: atom_id res chain seq x y z
N MET A 1 -1.34 -14.75 -43.86
CA MET A 1 -0.63 -15.44 -42.75
C MET A 1 -1.15 -14.85 -41.45
N ALA A 2 -1.88 -15.64 -40.66
CA ALA A 2 -2.50 -15.17 -39.43
C ALA A 2 -1.43 -15.00 -38.34
N GLN A 3 -1.38 -13.83 -37.72
CA GLN A 3 -0.52 -13.57 -36.57
C GLN A 3 -0.97 -14.49 -35.43
N LYS A 4 -0.08 -15.41 -35.01
CA LYS A 4 -0.29 -16.22 -33.80
C LYS A 4 -0.11 -15.31 -32.60
N THR A 5 -1.19 -14.99 -31.91
CA THR A 5 -1.14 -14.38 -30.57
C THR A 5 -0.46 -15.38 -29.63
N ASP A 6 0.69 -14.98 -29.09
CA ASP A 6 1.42 -15.74 -28.09
C ASP A 6 0.64 -15.69 -26.76
N PRO A 7 0.27 -16.85 -26.15
CA PRO A 7 -0.43 -16.92 -24.87
C PRO A 7 0.40 -16.43 -23.66
N SER A 8 1.59 -15.88 -23.88
CA SER A 8 2.60 -15.57 -22.86
C SER A 8 2.22 -14.53 -21.78
N ARG A 9 1.17 -13.69 -21.88
CA ARG A 9 0.79 -12.78 -20.77
C ARG A 9 -0.71 -12.51 -20.75
N ASP A 10 -1.47 -13.29 -20.00
CA ASP A 10 -2.81 -12.87 -19.57
C ASP A 10 -2.64 -11.75 -18.54
N VAL A 11 -2.64 -10.51 -19.03
CA VAL A 11 -2.52 -9.29 -18.24
C VAL A 11 -3.57 -9.23 -17.14
N THR A 12 -4.76 -9.79 -17.38
CA THR A 12 -5.86 -9.81 -16.40
C THR A 12 -5.58 -10.73 -15.22
N ALA A 13 -4.88 -11.85 -15.45
CA ALA A 13 -4.44 -12.75 -14.40
C ALA A 13 -3.34 -12.10 -13.55
N ILE A 14 -2.37 -11.46 -14.19
CA ILE A 14 -1.27 -10.72 -13.53
C ILE A 14 -1.82 -9.57 -12.67
N LEU A 15 -2.80 -8.82 -13.18
CA LEU A 15 -3.44 -7.72 -12.44
C LEU A 15 -4.29 -8.21 -11.27
N ARG A 16 -4.88 -9.42 -11.34
CA ARG A 16 -5.65 -10.00 -10.22
C ARG A 16 -4.78 -10.40 -9.04
N GLU A 17 -3.59 -10.93 -9.30
CA GLU A 17 -2.61 -11.23 -8.24
C GLU A 17 -2.18 -9.95 -7.51
N HIS A 18 -2.07 -8.83 -8.22
CA HIS A 18 -1.71 -7.54 -7.63
C HIS A 18 -2.69 -7.09 -6.53
N VAL A 19 -4.00 -7.23 -6.77
CA VAL A 19 -5.04 -6.84 -5.80
C VAL A 19 -4.93 -7.62 -4.48
N LEU A 20 -4.55 -8.90 -4.55
CA LEU A 20 -4.36 -9.71 -3.34
C LEU A 20 -3.14 -9.26 -2.54
N VAL A 21 -2.05 -8.92 -3.23
CA VAL A 21 -0.83 -8.40 -2.61
C VAL A 21 -1.07 -7.04 -1.99
N GLU A 22 -1.74 -6.12 -2.69
CA GLU A 22 -2.08 -4.79 -2.17
C GLU A 22 -2.97 -4.88 -0.92
N ASN A 23 -3.99 -5.74 -0.94
CA ASN A 23 -4.86 -5.94 0.21
C ASN A 23 -4.13 -6.55 1.41
N ALA A 24 -3.26 -7.54 1.16
CA ALA A 24 -2.44 -8.14 2.21
C ALA A 24 -1.50 -7.11 2.84
N LEU A 25 -0.86 -6.27 2.01
CA LEU A 25 0.02 -5.20 2.46
C LEU A 25 -0.74 -4.14 3.26
N ALA A 26 -1.89 -3.68 2.78
CA ALA A 26 -2.73 -2.69 3.48
C ALA A 26 -3.20 -3.22 4.83
N LYS A 27 -3.57 -4.51 4.90
CA LYS A 27 -3.95 -5.16 6.17
C LYS A 27 -2.76 -5.21 7.14
N ALA A 28 -1.59 -5.62 6.68
CA ALA A 28 -0.38 -5.67 7.50
C ALA A 28 0.02 -4.29 8.03
N ALA A 29 -0.05 -3.25 7.18
CA ALA A 29 0.24 -1.88 7.58
C ALA A 29 -0.69 -1.38 8.69
N ARG A 30 -2.01 -1.58 8.52
CA ARG A 30 -3.00 -1.21 9.55
C ARG A 30 -2.77 -1.94 10.87
N GLN A 31 -2.42 -3.22 10.81
CA GLN A 31 -2.11 -4.01 12.01
C GLN A 31 -0.87 -3.46 12.73
N ALA A 32 0.22 -3.19 12.01
CA ALA A 32 1.42 -2.62 12.59
C ALA A 32 1.15 -1.27 13.27
N ILE A 33 0.35 -0.40 12.64
CA ILE A 33 -0.07 0.88 13.22
C ILE A 33 -0.83 0.66 14.53
N ALA A 34 -1.79 -0.26 14.56
CA ALA A 34 -2.57 -0.56 15.75
C ALA A 34 -1.72 -1.10 16.91
N GLU A 35 -0.77 -2.00 16.62
CA GLU A 35 0.17 -2.55 17.62
C GLU A 35 1.05 -1.45 18.22
N HIS A 36 1.63 -0.60 17.37
CA HIS A 36 2.48 0.51 17.82
C HIS A 36 1.68 1.55 18.63
N LYS A 37 0.43 1.81 18.25
CA LYS A 37 -0.50 2.67 19.01
C LYS A 37 -0.79 2.11 20.39
N ALA A 38 -1.04 0.81 20.49
CA ALA A 38 -1.34 0.14 21.76
C ALA A 38 -0.12 0.13 22.70
N GLU A 39 1.08 0.01 22.15
CA GLU A 39 2.33 -0.03 22.91
C GLU A 39 2.94 1.37 23.15
N GLY A 40 2.38 2.42 22.55
CA GLY A 40 2.91 3.78 22.62
C GLY A 40 4.27 3.93 21.92
N LEU A 41 4.56 3.06 20.94
CA LEU A 41 5.81 3.06 20.18
C LEU A 41 5.66 3.88 18.88
N PRO A 42 6.69 4.63 18.48
CA PRO A 42 6.68 5.34 17.20
C PRO A 42 6.98 4.40 16.03
N LEU A 43 6.53 4.79 14.83
CA LEU A 43 6.80 4.11 13.56
C LEU A 43 7.83 4.88 12.74
N ALA A 44 8.71 4.16 12.05
CA ALA A 44 9.62 4.72 11.07
C ALA A 44 8.93 4.88 9.71
N MET A 45 8.86 6.12 9.23
CA MET A 45 8.33 6.47 7.91
C MET A 45 9.44 7.01 7.00
N TRP A 46 9.39 6.64 5.73
CA TRP A 46 10.27 7.22 4.72
C TRP A 46 9.63 8.49 4.15
N ARG A 47 10.30 9.63 4.30
CA ARG A 47 9.86 10.92 3.78
C ARG A 47 11.05 11.69 3.21
N ASP A 48 10.92 12.15 1.97
CA ASP A 48 11.91 12.99 1.29
C ASP A 48 13.36 12.47 1.38
N GLY A 49 13.53 11.15 1.23
CA GLY A 49 14.84 10.50 1.27
C GLY A 49 15.40 10.27 2.68
N LYS A 50 14.59 10.45 3.73
CA LYS A 50 15.00 10.30 5.13
C LYS A 50 14.01 9.43 5.90
N VAL A 51 14.51 8.79 6.96
CA VAL A 51 13.68 8.10 7.94
C VAL A 51 13.24 9.10 9.00
N VAL A 52 11.94 9.21 9.22
CA VAL A 52 11.30 10.07 10.22
C VAL A 52 10.50 9.17 11.17
N TRP A 53 10.66 9.39 12.48
CA TRP A 53 9.84 8.72 13.48
C TRP A 53 8.55 9.50 13.69
N MET A 54 7.42 8.82 13.57
CA MET A 54 6.09 9.41 13.70
C MET A 54 5.26 8.62 14.70
N SER A 55 4.31 9.27 15.37
CA SER A 55 3.37 8.54 16.23
C SER A 55 2.44 7.67 15.39
N ALA A 56 1.85 6.64 16.00
CA ALA A 56 0.89 5.80 15.30
C ALA A 56 -0.33 6.60 14.80
N GLU A 57 -0.79 7.63 15.54
CA GLU A 57 -1.86 8.51 15.08
C GLU A 57 -1.47 9.34 13.86
N GLU A 58 -0.24 9.86 13.82
CA GLU A 58 0.25 10.64 12.68
C GLU A 58 0.34 9.78 11.42
N VAL A 59 0.84 8.55 11.55
CA VAL A 59 0.91 7.59 10.43
C VAL A 59 -0.48 7.16 9.97
N GLU A 60 -1.41 6.92 10.90
CA GLU A 60 -2.81 6.59 10.59
C GLU A 60 -3.47 7.70 9.76
N ALA A 61 -3.29 8.97 10.15
CA ALA A 61 -3.81 10.11 9.42
C ALA A 61 -3.22 10.24 8.00
N GLU A 62 -1.92 9.96 7.84
CA GLU A 62 -1.25 10.02 6.54
C GLU A 62 -1.70 8.88 5.60
N LEU A 63 -1.94 7.69 6.14
CA LEU A 63 -2.46 6.55 5.38
C LEU A 63 -3.85 6.87 4.78
N GLU A 64 -4.72 7.48 5.58
CA GLU A 64 -6.06 7.90 5.15
C GLU A 64 -5.99 9.04 4.11
N ALA A 65 -5.07 10.00 4.30
CA ALA A 65 -4.84 11.08 3.33
C ALA A 65 -4.34 10.55 1.98
N SER A 66 -3.42 9.59 1.99
CA SER A 66 -2.89 8.97 0.76
C SER A 66 -3.94 8.12 0.03
N SER A 67 -4.79 7.40 0.77
CA SER A 67 -5.90 6.61 0.22
C SER A 67 -6.94 7.51 -0.46
N SER A 68 -7.27 8.64 0.17
CA SER A 68 -8.19 9.65 -0.38
C SER A 68 -7.64 10.34 -1.64
N ALA A 69 -6.35 10.71 -1.64
CA ALA A 69 -5.70 11.34 -2.79
C ALA A 69 -5.62 10.42 -4.03
N ALA A 70 -5.47 9.10 -3.83
CA ALA A 70 -5.44 8.12 -4.92
C ALA A 70 -6.77 8.02 -5.68
N PHE A 71 -7.90 8.30 -5.01
CA PHE A 71 -9.25 8.23 -5.58
C PHE A 71 -9.77 9.58 -6.12
N SER A 72 -8.95 10.64 -6.07
CA SER A 72 -9.34 12.02 -6.46
C SER A 72 -8.67 12.52 -7.75
N ARG A 73 -8.08 11.64 -8.57
CA ARG A 73 -7.65 12.02 -9.94
C ARG A 73 -8.86 11.88 -10.89
N PRO A 74 -9.22 12.94 -11.65
CA PRO A 74 -10.28 12.87 -12.66
C PRO A 74 -9.92 11.94 -13.82
#